data_AF-A0A7C1AE12-F1
#
_entry.id   AF-A0A7C1AE12-F1
#
_cell.length_a   1.000
_cell.length_b   1.000
_cell.length_c   1.000
_cell.angle_alpha   90.00
_cell.angle_beta   90.00
_cell.angle_gamma   90.00
#
_symmetry.space_group_name_H-M   'P 1'
#
loop_
_entity.id
_entity.type
_entity.pdbx_description
1 polymer ?
#
loop_
_entity_poly.entity_id
_entity_poly.type
_entity_poly.pdbx_seq_one_letter_code
_entity_poly.pdbx_strand_id
1 'polypeptide(L)'
;MEEINELIRRYHLKEDGEHVIIPFKGENGNIKHCYLLKRRFIRIEYPEGHYVDYPLPVAIEATIRYPEVRLSEAICMINKESSGKILSGDAGDTDTVEPNNG
;
A
#
# COMPACT_ATOMS: atom_id res chain seq x y z
N MET A 1 -13.03 -5.88 -8.84
CA MET A 1 -13.45 -7.08 -8.06
C MET A 1 -12.57 -8.28 -8.38
N GLU A 2 -12.17 -8.47 -9.63
CA GLU A 2 -11.26 -9.58 -9.99
C GLU A 2 -9.91 -9.51 -9.27
N GLU A 3 -9.29 -8.34 -9.20
CA GLU A 3 -8.06 -8.10 -8.43
C GLU A 3 -8.23 -8.41 -6.92
N ILE A 4 -9.37 -8.06 -6.34
CA ILE A 4 -9.70 -8.40 -4.94
C ILE A 4 -9.83 -9.91 -4.78
N ASN A 5 -10.51 -10.59 -5.70
CA ASN A 5 -10.65 -12.05 -5.70
C ASN A 5 -9.29 -12.73 -5.84
N GLU A 6 -8.39 -12.18 -6.66
CA GLU A 6 -7.02 -12.66 -6.79
C GLU A 6 -6.26 -12.54 -5.46
N LEU A 7 -6.34 -11.39 -4.78
CA LEU A 7 -5.73 -11.19 -3.46
C LEU A 7 -6.31 -12.15 -2.42
N ILE A 8 -7.63 -12.33 -2.39
CA ILE A 8 -8.30 -13.29 -1.49
C ILE A 8 -7.75 -14.71 -1.69
N ARG A 9 -7.63 -15.15 -2.95
CA ARG A 9 -7.08 -16.48 -3.27
C ARG A 9 -5.61 -16.58 -2.93
N ARG A 10 -4.81 -15.59 -3.32
CA ARG A 10 -3.35 -15.54 -3.15
C ARG A 10 -2.94 -15.60 -1.68
N TYR A 11 -3.67 -14.89 -0.83
CA TYR A 11 -3.39 -14.80 0.61
C TYR A 11 -4.28 -15.69 1.46
N HIS A 12 -5.10 -16.56 0.85
CA HIS A 12 -6.04 -17.44 1.54
C HIS A 12 -6.94 -16.69 2.55
N LEU A 13 -7.41 -15.50 2.17
CA LEU A 13 -8.26 -14.67 3.00
C LEU A 13 -9.68 -15.25 3.07
N LYS A 14 -10.40 -14.90 4.13
CA LYS A 14 -11.84 -15.17 4.22
C LYS A 14 -12.62 -13.95 3.76
N GLU A 15 -13.85 -14.16 3.35
CA GLU A 15 -14.78 -13.09 3.03
C GLU A 15 -16.20 -13.48 3.46
N ASP A 16 -17.00 -12.49 3.84
CA ASP A 16 -18.44 -12.63 4.06
C ASP A 16 -19.22 -11.82 3.02
N GLY A 17 -20.53 -11.57 3.23
CA GLY A 17 -21.32 -10.77 2.28
C GLY A 17 -20.80 -9.35 2.05
N GLU A 18 -20.15 -8.75 3.06
CA GLU A 18 -19.79 -7.34 3.09
C GLU A 18 -18.31 -7.07 3.33
N HIS A 19 -17.52 -8.04 3.81
CA HIS A 19 -16.15 -7.83 4.27
C HIS A 19 -15.16 -8.81 3.65
N VAL A 20 -13.93 -8.32 3.45
CA VAL A 20 -12.73 -9.14 3.37
C VAL A 20 -12.13 -9.23 4.78
N ILE A 21 -11.86 -10.45 5.23
CA ILE A 21 -11.41 -10.76 6.58
C ILE A 21 -9.95 -11.20 6.52
N ILE A 22 -9.08 -10.38 7.10
CA ILE A 22 -7.63 -10.56 7.10
C ILE A 22 -7.18 -11.01 8.50
N PRO A 23 -6.83 -12.30 8.68
CA PRO A 23 -6.27 -12.76 9.93
C PRO A 23 -4.80 -12.33 10.06
N PHE A 24 -4.40 -11.93 11.26
CA PHE A 24 -3.00 -11.67 11.58
C PHE A 24 -2.67 -12.07 13.01
N LYS A 25 -1.39 -12.37 13.26
CA LYS A 25 -0.90 -12.70 14.59
C LYS A 25 -0.54 -11.39 15.29
N GLY A 26 -1.22 -11.07 16.39
CA GLY A 26 -0.82 -9.93 17.21
C GLY A 26 0.38 -10.26 18.10
N GLU A 27 1.00 -9.22 18.67
CA GLU A 27 2.15 -9.30 19.59
C GLU A 27 2.01 -10.40 20.68
N ASN A 28 0.80 -10.61 21.20
CA ASN A 28 0.50 -11.57 22.26
C ASN A 28 0.41 -13.04 21.77
N GLY A 29 0.64 -13.29 20.49
CA GLY A 29 0.47 -14.60 19.85
C GLY A 29 -0.98 -14.97 19.48
N ASN A 30 -1.96 -14.17 19.91
CA ASN A 30 -3.36 -14.35 19.56
C ASN A 30 -3.64 -13.96 18.10
N ILE A 31 -4.50 -14.73 17.43
CA ILE A 31 -4.98 -14.39 16.08
C ILE A 31 -6.04 -13.29 16.20
N LYS A 32 -5.74 -12.13 15.61
CA LYS A 32 -6.67 -11.01 15.41
C LYS A 32 -7.20 -11.04 13.98
N HIS A 33 -8.34 -10.39 13.76
CA HIS A 33 -8.94 -10.26 12.44
C HIS A 33 -9.16 -8.77 12.13
N CYS A 34 -8.71 -8.34 10.96
CA CYS A 34 -9.06 -7.05 10.38
C CYS A 34 -10.18 -7.25 9.36
N TYR A 35 -11.20 -6.40 9.39
CA TYR A 35 -12.37 -6.47 8.53
C TYR A 35 -12.39 -5.25 7.62
N LEU A 36 -12.21 -5.47 6.32
CA LEU A 36 -12.26 -4.41 5.31
C LEU A 36 -13.57 -4.52 4.54
N LEU A 37 -14.35 -3.43 4.50
CA LEU A 37 -15.59 -3.38 3.72
C LEU A 37 -15.29 -3.57 2.22
N LYS A 38 -16.07 -4.43 1.57
CA LYS A 38 -16.06 -4.68 0.12
C LYS A 38 -16.64 -3.50 -0.64
N ARG A 39 -15.87 -2.42 -0.72
CA ARG A 39 -16.15 -1.26 -1.55
C ARG A 39 -15.05 -1.07 -2.58
N ARG A 40 -15.33 -0.30 -3.62
CA ARG A 40 -14.30 0.06 -4.62
C ARG A 40 -13.15 0.84 -3.98
N PHE A 41 -13.48 1.73 -3.05
CA PHE A 41 -12.54 2.61 -2.38
C PHE A 41 -12.80 2.66 -0.87
N ILE A 42 -11.73 2.83 -0.11
CA ILE A 42 -11.73 3.17 1.31
C ILE A 42 -11.26 4.61 1.44
N ARG A 43 -12.08 5.44 2.09
CA ARG A 43 -11.71 6.82 2.41
C ARG A 43 -10.97 6.85 3.74
N ILE A 44 -9.80 7.46 3.74
CA ILE A 44 -9.01 7.72 4.95
C ILE A 44 -9.03 9.22 5.21
N GLU A 45 -9.39 9.59 6.44
CA GLU A 45 -9.25 10.94 6.96
C GLU A 45 -7.88 11.08 7.63
N TYR A 46 -7.12 12.07 7.19
CA TYR A 46 -5.81 12.39 7.75
C TYR A 46 -5.91 13.53 8.78
N PRO A 47 -4.94 13.63 9.72
CA PRO A 47 -4.98 14.62 10.81
C PRO A 47 -5.15 16.08 10.35
N GLU A 48 -4.72 16.41 9.14
CA GLU A 48 -4.82 17.75 8.56
C GLU A 48 -6.23 18.06 7.98
N GLY A 49 -7.20 17.16 8.18
CA GLY A 49 -8.58 17.34 7.72
C GLY A 49 -8.78 17.10 6.23
N HIS A 50 -7.85 16.40 5.57
CA HIS A 50 -7.99 15.99 4.19
C HIS A 50 -8.40 14.51 4.09
N TYR A 51 -9.14 14.19 3.03
CA TYR A 51 -9.61 12.85 2.75
C TYR A 51 -8.95 12.31 1.50
N VAL A 52 -8.49 11.06 1.56
CA VAL A 52 -7.93 10.37 0.38
C VAL A 52 -8.66 9.04 0.20
N ASP A 53 -9.09 8.78 -1.03
CA ASP A 53 -9.75 7.54 -1.43
C ASP A 53 -8.70 6.57 -1.98
N TYR A 54 -8.55 5.42 -1.32
CA TYR A 54 -7.64 4.36 -1.74
C TYR A 54 -8.40 3.16 -2.31
N PRO A 55 -7.93 2.55 -3.41
CA PRO A 55 -8.51 1.30 -3.90
C PRO A 55 -8.46 0.20 -2.83
N LEU A 56 -9.52 -0.59 -2.70
CA LEU A 56 -9.55 -1.71 -1.75
C LEU A 56 -8.37 -2.69 -1.90
N PRO A 57 -7.88 -3.03 -3.12
CA PRO A 57 -6.67 -3.85 -3.27
C PRO A 57 -5.45 -3.29 -2.50
N VAL A 58 -5.23 -1.98 -2.57
CA VAL A 58 -4.14 -1.30 -1.86
C VAL A 58 -4.32 -1.43 -0.35
N ALA A 59 -5.55 -1.28 0.13
CA ALA A 59 -5.84 -1.42 1.55
C ALA A 59 -5.65 -2.87 2.06
N ILE A 60 -6.03 -3.87 1.25
CA ILE A 60 -5.80 -5.28 1.55
C ILE A 60 -4.30 -5.55 1.64
N GLU A 61 -3.51 -5.13 0.65
CA GLU A 61 -2.05 -5.32 0.67
C GLU A 61 -1.40 -4.63 1.88
N ALA A 62 -1.78 -3.37 2.15
CA ALA A 62 -1.28 -2.61 3.31
C ALA A 62 -1.55 -3.36 4.62
N THR A 63 -2.76 -3.88 4.78
CA THR A 63 -3.15 -4.61 5.99
C THR A 63 -2.41 -5.95 6.12
N ILE A 64 -2.14 -6.64 5.02
CA ILE A 64 -1.39 -7.91 5.05
C ILE A 64 0.08 -7.70 5.38
N ARG A 65 0.70 -6.67 4.79
CA ARG A 65 2.14 -6.39 5.00
C ARG A 65 2.44 -5.80 6.37
N TYR A 66 1.57 -4.92 6.86
CA TYR A 66 1.76 -4.23 8.14
C TYR A 66 0.50 -4.31 9.02
N PRO A 67 0.12 -5.52 9.48
CA PRO A 67 -1.15 -5.74 10.15
C PRO A 67 -1.31 -5.06 11.52
N GLU A 68 -0.20 -4.68 12.15
CA GLU A 68 -0.19 -4.01 13.46
C GLU A 68 -0.13 -2.49 13.34
N VAL A 69 0.00 -1.97 12.12
CA VAL A 69 0.14 -0.56 11.81
C VAL A 69 -1.22 -0.01 11.34
N ARG A 70 -1.49 1.27 11.61
CA ARG A 70 -2.71 1.91 11.11
C ARG A 70 -2.73 1.89 9.58
N LEU A 71 -3.90 1.70 8.98
CA LEU A 71 -4.02 1.58 7.52
C LEU A 71 -3.41 2.76 6.77
N SER A 72 -3.60 3.99 7.27
CA SER A 72 -3.01 5.22 6.71
C SER A 72 -1.48 5.17 6.66
N GLU A 73 -0.85 4.68 7.72
CA GLU A 73 0.60 4.53 7.86
C GLU A 73 1.13 3.38 7.00
N ALA A 74 0.42 2.25 6.99
CA ALA A 74 0.75 1.07 6.18
C ALA A 74 0.75 1.39 4.68
N ILE A 75 -0.23 2.18 4.20
CA ILE A 75 -0.27 2.64 2.81
C ILE A 75 0.92 3.56 2.50
N CYS A 76 1.27 4.48 3.40
CA CYS A 76 2.47 5.30 3.24
C CYS A 76 3.76 4.45 3.16
N MET A 77 3.85 3.37 3.95
CA MET A 77 5.00 2.46 3.91
C MET A 77 5.11 1.73 2.57
N ILE A 78 4.01 1.19 2.04
CA ILE A 78 3.99 0.56 0.70
C ILE A 78 4.45 1.54 -0.39
N ASN A 79 3.95 2.78 -0.36
CA ASN A 79 4.30 3.77 -1.36
C ASN A 79 5.78 4.15 -1.27
N LYS A 80 6.33 4.29 -0.06
CA LYS A 80 7.76 4.55 0.16
C LYS A 80 8.65 3.40 -0.30
N GLU A 81 8.26 2.14 -0.05
CA GLU A 81 8.97 0.96 -0.60
C GLU A 81 8.99 0.97 -2.13
N SER A 82 7.89 1.41 -2.75
CA SER A 82 7.76 1.52 -4.20
C SER A 82 8.64 2.65 -4.77
N SER A 83 8.72 3.79 -4.07
CA SER A 83 9.62 4.90 -4.43
C SER A 83 11.11 4.57 -4.20
N GLY A 84 11.44 3.66 -3.29
CA GLY A 84 12.80 3.17 -3.08
C GLY A 84 13.38 2.32 -4.21
N LYS A 85 12.55 1.94 -5.20
CA LYS A 85 12.98 1.16 -6.37
C LYS A 85 13.28 2.02 -7.61
N ILE A 86 13.18 3.35 -7.50
CA ILE A 86 13.54 4.32 -8.55
C ILE A 86 14.60 5.30 -8.01
N LEU A 87 15.74 4.78 -7.55
CA LEU A 87 17.00 5.52 -7.45
C LEU A 87 18.16 4.60 -7.85
N SER A 88 18.06 4.02 -9.05
CA SER A 88 19.17 3.38 -9.74
C SER A 88 18.89 3.49 -11.24
N GLY A 89 19.00 4.70 -11.79
CA GLY A 89 18.77 4.96 -13.21
C GLY A 89 19.02 6.42 -13.55
N ASP A 90 20.23 6.67 -14.06
CA ASP A 90 20.67 7.81 -14.88
C ASP A 90 20.41 9.24 -14.41
N ALA A 91 21.44 9.84 -13.81
CA ALA A 91 21.78 11.23 -14.07
C ALA A 91 23.01 11.25 -15.00
N GLY A 92 22.75 11.07 -16.29
CA GLY A 92 23.67 11.48 -17.34
C GLY A 92 23.61 13.00 -17.53
N ASP A 93 24.79 13.57 -17.77
CA ASP A 93 25.10 14.88 -18.35
C ASP A 93 24.85 16.15 -17.52
N THR A 94 25.95 16.79 -17.10
CA THR A 94 26.58 17.86 -17.90
C THR A 94 27.97 18.19 -17.37
N ASP A 95 29.02 17.96 -18.15
CA ASP A 95 30.18 18.86 -18.22
C ASP A 95 31.04 18.54 -19.45
N THR A 96 30.51 18.88 -20.63
CA THR A 96 31.34 19.11 -21.82
C THR A 96 31.38 20.61 -22.04
N VAL A 97 32.38 21.25 -21.45
CA VAL A 97 32.76 22.63 -21.75
C VAL A 97 33.57 22.60 -23.04
N GLU A 98 32.96 23.00 -24.16
CA GLU A 98 33.71 23.61 -25.26
C GLU A 98 33.72 25.13 -25.05
N PRO A 99 34.87 25.78 -25.28
CA PRO A 99 34.81 27.04 -25.98
C PRO A 99 35.68 27.05 -27.23
N ASN A 100 35.05 27.55 -28.29
CA ASN A 100 35.57 27.89 -29.60
C ASN A 100 36.81 28.79 -29.58
N ASN A 101 37.73 28.45 -30.49
CA ASN A 101 38.56 29.31 -31.37
C ASN A 101 38.84 30.77 -30.97
N GLY A 102 40.15 31.01 -30.82
CA GLY A 102 40.87 32.26 -31.11
C GLY A 102 42.30 31.95 -31.50
#